data_AF-A0A1Y1ZFW0-F1
#
_entry.id   AF-A0A1Y1ZFW0-F1
#
_cell.length_a   1.000
_cell.length_b   1.000
_cell.length_c   1.000
_cell.angle_alpha   90.00
_cell.angle_beta   90.00
_cell.angle_gamma   90.00
#
_symmetry.space_group_name_H-M   'P 1'
#
loop_
_entity.id
_entity.type
_entity.pdbx_description
1 polymer ?
#
loop_
_entity_poly.entity_id
_entity_poly.type
_entity_poly.pdbx_seq_one_letter_code
_entity_poly.pdbx_strand_id
1 'polypeptide(L)'
;MDCFLGLLSRIDIPSLYGPGVVAAWCLTFLSVGVSWTLNHTLRRQDTLSAKLVFTLFYPVIALYHSIQEVDNGVANALGPDKLDGFWTSPVLISSLSIYEIFAMTAPILLLVSESRDHVRRASAIFFVAVMGFFVKAALLTVSPQVPFNTLRPAIFSELWGIVGLIMVGILVWYSWTGVSRKVDGEESNDQSVCSKTVHLVVFYLAYAWLGTWGIWEYPEEEYPAFSSLLFMAEARSITSCSQALALGAGAMALGSTMYAAVHTRHCRWNSDVEGQMPWADEGGPKEKTRF
;
A
#
# COMPACT_ATOMS: atom_id res chain seq x y z
N MET A 1 11.18 -3.60 -22.04
CA MET A 1 10.30 -4.50 -21.25
C MET A 1 10.86 -5.92 -21.21
N ASP A 2 11.41 -6.42 -22.32
CA ASP A 2 11.90 -7.81 -22.46
C ASP A 2 13.04 -8.20 -21.51
N CYS A 3 13.92 -7.26 -21.17
CA CYS A 3 14.99 -7.50 -20.20
C CYS A 3 14.46 -7.72 -18.77
N PHE A 4 13.38 -7.03 -18.40
CA PHE A 4 12.73 -7.19 -17.10
C PHE A 4 11.96 -8.52 -17.02
N LEU A 5 11.28 -8.90 -18.11
CA LEU A 5 10.60 -10.19 -18.23
C LEU A 5 11.58 -11.38 -18.22
N GLY A 6 12.74 -11.24 -18.87
CA GLY A 6 13.79 -12.27 -18.85
C GLY A 6 14.52 -12.40 -17.51
N LEU A 7 14.50 -11.36 -16.67
CA LEU A 7 15.01 -11.45 -15.29
C LEU A 7 13.98 -12.15 -14.39
N LEU A 8 12.69 -11.85 -14.56
CA LEU A 8 11.60 -12.48 -13.81
C LEU A 8 11.51 -13.98 -14.08
N SER A 9 11.78 -14.43 -15.31
CA SER A 9 11.74 -15.87 -15.66
C SER A 9 12.87 -16.70 -15.04
N ARG A 10 13.94 -16.07 -14.53
CA ARG A 10 15.06 -16.76 -13.87
C ARG A 10 14.94 -16.81 -12.34
N ILE A 11 13.96 -16.12 -11.76
CA ILE A 11 13.77 -16.12 -10.31
C ILE A 11 12.90 -17.32 -9.97
N ASP A 12 13.39 -18.18 -9.07
CA ASP A 12 12.58 -19.27 -8.53
C ASP A 12 11.33 -18.68 -7.87
N ILE A 13 10.18 -18.87 -8.50
CA ILE A 13 8.89 -18.29 -8.13
C ILE A 13 8.53 -18.56 -6.66
N PRO A 14 8.77 -19.77 -6.08
CA PRO A 14 8.53 -20.02 -4.66
C PRO A 14 9.42 -19.18 -3.73
N SER A 15 10.63 -18.83 -4.19
CA SER A 15 11.57 -18.02 -3.41
C SER A 15 11.19 -16.54 -3.37
N LEU A 16 10.54 -16.04 -4.44
CA LEU A 16 10.11 -14.65 -4.57
C LEU A 16 9.08 -14.29 -3.51
N TYR A 17 8.19 -15.23 -3.18
CA TYR A 17 7.15 -15.05 -2.17
C TYR A 17 7.54 -15.58 -0.79
N GLY A 18 8.82 -15.89 -0.60
CA GLY A 18 9.33 -16.34 0.68
C GLY A 18 9.18 -15.30 1.80
N PRO A 19 9.13 -15.73 3.07
CA PRO A 19 8.87 -14.85 4.20
C PRO A 19 9.90 -13.73 4.35
N GLY A 20 11.16 -13.95 3.98
CA GLY A 20 12.18 -12.91 3.98
C GLY A 20 11.92 -11.77 2.99
N VAL A 21 11.43 -12.09 1.78
CA VAL A 21 11.10 -11.08 0.76
C VAL A 21 9.85 -10.30 1.16
N VAL A 22 8.83 -10.99 1.66
CA VAL A 22 7.60 -10.36 2.17
C VAL A 22 7.92 -9.43 3.34
N ALA A 23 8.73 -9.88 4.30
CA ALA A 23 9.16 -9.05 5.42
C ALA A 23 9.98 -7.84 4.95
N ALA A 24 10.88 -8.02 3.98
CA ALA A 24 11.64 -6.92 3.37
C ALA A 24 10.73 -5.86 2.72
N TRP A 25 9.70 -6.32 2.01
CA TRP A 25 8.69 -5.47 1.42
C TRP A 25 7.89 -4.72 2.49
N CYS A 26 7.45 -5.38 3.57
CA CYS A 26 6.81 -4.73 4.72
C CYS A 26 7.70 -3.66 5.37
N LEU A 27 9.00 -3.91 5.51
CA LEU A 27 9.95 -2.93 6.03
C LEU A 27 10.13 -1.73 5.08
N THR A 28 10.10 -1.99 3.77
CA THR A 28 10.13 -0.92 2.75
C THR A 28 8.85 -0.09 2.80
N PHE A 29 7.70 -0.74 3.00
CA PHE A 29 6.41 -0.09 3.20
C PHE A 29 6.43 0.84 4.43
N LEU A 30 6.91 0.33 5.57
CA LEU A 30 7.09 1.12 6.79
C LEU A 30 8.08 2.28 6.57
N SER A 31 9.13 2.05 5.80
CA SER A 31 10.11 3.08 5.42
C SER A 31 9.45 4.24 4.65
N VAL A 32 8.52 3.93 3.73
CA VAL A 32 7.72 4.95 3.02
C VAL A 32 6.83 5.72 4.01
N GLY A 33 6.10 5.02 4.88
CA GLY A 33 5.26 5.64 5.90
C GLY A 33 6.03 6.57 6.84
N VAL A 34 7.16 6.11 7.37
CA VAL A 34 8.08 6.90 8.21
C VAL A 34 8.61 8.11 7.45
N SER A 35 9.02 7.93 6.19
CA SER A 35 9.53 9.02 5.37
C SER A 35 8.48 10.11 5.14
N TRP A 36 7.20 9.76 5.02
CA TRP A 36 6.13 10.74 4.80
C TRP A 36 5.65 11.41 6.08
N THR A 37 5.72 10.70 7.20
CA THR A 37 5.22 11.18 8.49
C THR A 37 6.29 11.96 9.27
N LEU A 38 7.52 11.45 9.35
CA LEU A 38 8.55 11.97 10.26
C LEU A 38 9.58 12.89 9.59
N ASN A 39 9.88 12.71 8.30
CA ASN A 39 10.86 13.54 7.59
C ASN A 39 10.22 14.81 7.01
N HIS A 40 10.52 15.95 7.61
CA HIS A 40 9.92 17.24 7.24
C HIS A 40 10.27 17.69 5.80
N THR A 41 11.47 17.39 5.33
CA THR A 41 11.93 17.79 3.98
C THR A 41 11.19 17.00 2.91
N LEU A 42 11.15 15.67 3.05
CA LEU A 42 10.47 14.78 2.10
C LEU A 42 8.94 14.89 2.19
N ARG A 43 8.42 15.32 3.34
CA ARG A 43 6.99 15.61 3.56
C ARG A 43 6.45 16.68 2.62
N ARG A 44 7.26 17.66 2.18
CA ARG A 44 6.79 18.76 1.32
C ARG A 44 6.88 18.49 -0.18
N GLN A 45 7.60 17.45 -0.58
CA GLN A 45 7.81 17.13 -1.99
C GLN A 45 6.78 16.12 -2.45
N ASP A 46 5.99 16.41 -3.49
CA ASP A 46 5.13 15.43 -4.18
C ASP A 46 5.92 14.66 -5.24
N THR A 47 6.99 14.00 -4.79
CA THR A 47 7.85 13.16 -5.64
C THR A 47 7.55 11.69 -5.37
N LEU A 48 7.49 10.92 -6.46
CA LEU A 48 7.30 9.49 -6.43
C LEU A 48 8.66 8.85 -6.11
N SER A 49 8.91 8.60 -4.82
CA SER A 49 10.20 8.10 -4.36
C SER A 49 10.44 6.70 -4.89
N ALA A 50 11.70 6.34 -5.16
CA ALA A 50 12.06 4.98 -5.58
C ALA A 50 11.53 3.92 -4.60
N LYS A 51 11.49 4.23 -3.29
CA LYS A 51 10.92 3.34 -2.27
C LYS A 51 9.42 3.10 -2.46
N LEU A 52 8.65 4.15 -2.79
CA LEU A 52 7.23 4.00 -3.12
C LEU A 52 7.07 3.16 -4.39
N VAL A 53 7.86 3.43 -5.43
CA VAL A 53 7.86 2.61 -6.67
C VAL A 53 8.03 1.14 -6.33
N PHE A 54 9.10 0.75 -5.64
CA PHE A 54 9.34 -0.65 -5.28
C PHE A 54 8.21 -1.25 -4.43
N THR A 55 7.66 -0.46 -3.51
CA THR A 55 6.54 -0.89 -2.67
C THR A 55 5.29 -1.19 -3.50
N LEU A 56 5.02 -0.39 -4.53
CA LEU A 56 3.87 -0.53 -5.43
C LEU A 56 4.07 -1.58 -6.52
N PHE A 57 5.30 -1.80 -6.99
CA PHE A 57 5.59 -2.78 -8.04
C PHE A 57 5.46 -4.23 -7.54
N TYR A 58 5.75 -4.50 -6.27
CA TYR A 58 5.67 -5.85 -5.73
C TYR A 58 4.26 -6.47 -5.80
N PRO A 59 3.17 -5.80 -5.37
CA PRO A 59 1.82 -6.31 -5.57
C PRO A 59 1.41 -6.37 -7.05
N VAL A 60 1.93 -5.49 -7.92
CA VAL A 60 1.70 -5.59 -9.38
C VAL A 60 2.29 -6.88 -9.95
N ILE A 61 3.52 -7.24 -9.56
CA ILE A 61 4.17 -8.49 -9.97
C ILE A 61 3.39 -9.69 -9.42
N ALA A 62 2.92 -9.61 -8.17
CA ALA A 62 2.09 -10.65 -7.58
C ALA A 62 0.79 -10.87 -8.37
N LEU A 63 0.09 -9.80 -8.73
CA LEU A 63 -1.11 -9.86 -9.56
C LEU A 63 -0.83 -10.49 -10.93
N TYR A 64 0.28 -10.11 -11.57
CA TYR A 64 0.67 -10.67 -12.85
C TYR A 64 0.89 -12.18 -12.77
N HIS A 65 1.61 -12.67 -11.76
CA HIS A 65 1.79 -14.11 -11.56
C HIS A 65 0.48 -14.83 -11.24
N SER A 66 -0.45 -14.21 -10.50
CA SER A 66 -1.78 -14.79 -10.29
C SER A 66 -2.54 -14.98 -11.59
N ILE A 67 -2.51 -13.99 -12.50
CA ILE A 67 -3.17 -14.08 -13.81
C ILE A 67 -2.54 -15.20 -14.64
N GLN A 68 -1.20 -15.25 -14.70
CA GLN A 68 -0.50 -16.29 -15.45
C GLN A 68 -0.81 -17.69 -14.93
N GLU A 69 -0.82 -17.86 -13.60
CA GLU A 69 -1.13 -19.13 -13.00
C GLU A 69 -2.56 -19.55 -13.33
N VAL A 70 -3.50 -18.60 -13.33
CA VAL A 70 -4.91 -18.86 -13.70
C VAL A 70 -5.06 -19.18 -15.18
N ASP A 71 -4.40 -18.45 -16.07
CA ASP A 71 -4.42 -18.75 -17.51
C ASP A 71 -3.85 -20.15 -17.79
N ASN A 72 -2.72 -20.49 -17.15
CA ASN A 72 -2.11 -21.82 -17.24
C ASN A 72 -3.01 -22.89 -16.61
N GLY A 73 -3.62 -22.59 -15.48
CA GLY A 73 -4.55 -23.47 -14.78
C GLY A 73 -5.76 -23.79 -15.63
N VAL A 74 -6.44 -22.76 -16.16
CA VAL A 74 -7.60 -22.87 -17.05
C VAL A 74 -7.25 -23.67 -18.32
N ALA A 75 -6.09 -23.40 -18.93
CA ALA A 75 -5.63 -24.15 -20.10
C ALA A 75 -5.38 -25.64 -19.79
N ASN A 76 -4.92 -25.97 -18.58
CA ASN A 76 -4.56 -27.33 -18.17
C ASN A 76 -5.69 -28.10 -17.46
N ALA A 77 -6.72 -27.40 -16.98
CA ALA A 77 -7.80 -27.92 -16.12
C ALA A 77 -9.00 -28.53 -16.88
N LEU A 78 -8.74 -29.25 -17.98
CA LEU A 78 -9.77 -30.02 -18.72
C LEU A 78 -10.33 -31.23 -17.93
N GLY A 79 -10.24 -31.27 -16.60
CA GLY A 79 -10.83 -32.30 -15.76
C GLY A 79 -11.05 -31.85 -14.30
N PRO A 80 -12.14 -32.29 -13.64
CA PRO A 80 -12.55 -31.84 -12.31
C PRO A 80 -11.51 -32.14 -11.21
N ASP A 81 -10.81 -33.28 -11.27
CA ASP A 81 -9.79 -33.65 -10.28
C ASP A 81 -8.54 -32.75 -10.30
N LYS A 82 -8.34 -31.98 -11.37
CA LYS A 82 -7.22 -31.03 -11.50
C LYS A 82 -7.56 -29.64 -10.97
N LEU A 83 -8.84 -29.31 -10.77
CA LEU A 83 -9.23 -28.03 -10.17
C LEU A 83 -8.78 -27.93 -8.72
N ASP A 84 -8.93 -28.99 -7.92
CA ASP A 84 -8.54 -28.98 -6.51
C ASP A 84 -7.03 -28.79 -6.31
N GLY A 85 -6.22 -29.40 -7.17
CA GLY A 85 -4.76 -29.21 -7.20
C GLY A 85 -4.33 -27.81 -7.66
N PHE A 86 -5.15 -27.14 -8.46
CA PHE A 86 -4.89 -25.78 -8.94
C PHE A 86 -5.09 -24.73 -7.85
N TRP A 87 -6.18 -24.82 -7.08
CA TRP A 87 -6.48 -23.88 -5.98
C TRP A 87 -5.54 -24.03 -4.78
N THR A 88 -4.84 -25.15 -4.70
CA THR A 88 -3.77 -25.40 -3.72
C THR A 88 -2.39 -24.98 -4.21
N SER A 89 -2.29 -24.32 -5.38
CA SER A 89 -1.01 -23.78 -5.88
C SER A 89 -0.43 -22.78 -4.88
N PRO A 90 0.75 -23.07 -4.29
CA PRO A 90 1.36 -22.19 -3.29
C PRO A 90 1.75 -20.83 -3.88
N VAL A 91 2.00 -20.78 -5.19
CA VAL A 91 2.29 -19.54 -5.92
C VAL A 91 1.07 -18.64 -5.94
N LEU A 92 -0.09 -19.19 -6.36
CA LEU A 92 -1.35 -18.46 -6.44
C LEU A 92 -1.77 -17.93 -5.07
N ILE A 93 -1.71 -18.78 -4.04
CA ILE A 93 -2.06 -18.40 -2.66
C ILE A 93 -1.16 -17.26 -2.19
N SER A 94 0.16 -17.41 -2.34
CA SER A 94 1.12 -16.42 -1.83
C SER A 94 1.04 -15.08 -2.57
N SER A 95 0.82 -15.11 -3.90
CA SER A 95 0.68 -13.90 -4.70
C SER A 95 -0.62 -13.15 -4.36
N LEU A 96 -1.73 -13.87 -4.14
CA LEU A 96 -2.98 -13.27 -3.68
C LEU A 96 -2.82 -12.62 -2.30
N SER A 97 -2.15 -13.31 -1.36
CA SER A 97 -1.90 -12.79 -0.01
C SER A 97 -1.07 -11.50 0.00
N ILE A 98 -0.10 -11.35 -0.90
CA ILE A 98 0.68 -10.10 -1.01
C ILE A 98 -0.21 -8.96 -1.47
N TYR A 99 -1.04 -9.19 -2.48
CA TYR A 99 -1.99 -8.18 -2.91
C TYR A 99 -2.96 -7.82 -1.79
N GLU A 100 -3.39 -8.79 -0.99
CA GLU A 100 -4.25 -8.54 0.17
C GLU A 100 -3.59 -7.65 1.20
N ILE A 101 -2.34 -7.92 1.58
CA ILE A 101 -1.59 -7.07 2.50
C ILE A 101 -1.42 -5.67 1.90
N PHE A 102 -1.13 -5.57 0.60
CA PHE A 102 -0.98 -4.28 -0.07
C PHE A 102 -2.30 -3.51 -0.03
N ALA A 103 -3.39 -4.18 -0.39
CA ALA A 103 -4.70 -3.59 -0.29
C ALA A 103 -4.86 -3.09 1.15
N MET A 104 -4.66 -3.91 2.20
CA MET A 104 -4.94 -3.51 3.60
C MET A 104 -4.22 -2.23 4.02
N THR A 105 -3.05 -2.03 3.44
CA THR A 105 -2.16 -0.94 3.80
C THR A 105 -2.29 0.26 2.86
N ALA A 106 -2.86 0.09 1.67
CA ALA A 106 -3.08 1.14 0.67
C ALA A 106 -3.97 2.30 1.18
N PRO A 107 -5.09 2.09 1.90
CA PRO A 107 -5.88 3.18 2.50
C PRO A 107 -5.07 4.05 3.44
N ILE A 108 -4.21 3.45 4.25
CA ILE A 108 -3.34 4.20 5.18
C ILE A 108 -2.39 5.09 4.37
N LEU A 109 -1.78 4.58 3.31
CA LEU A 109 -0.93 5.38 2.43
C LEU A 109 -1.72 6.46 1.68
N LEU A 110 -2.93 6.16 1.23
CA LEU A 110 -3.82 7.13 0.58
C LEU A 110 -4.14 8.26 1.55
N LEU A 111 -4.62 7.96 2.75
CA LEU A 111 -4.91 8.96 3.79
C LEU A 111 -3.68 9.83 4.11
N VAL A 112 -2.51 9.21 4.27
CA VAL A 112 -1.27 9.96 4.52
C VAL A 112 -0.88 10.83 3.32
N SER A 113 -1.07 10.36 2.09
CA SER A 113 -0.78 11.14 0.89
C SER A 113 -1.74 12.33 0.72
N GLU A 114 -3.03 12.12 1.02
CA GLU A 114 -4.06 13.14 0.88
C GLU A 114 -4.02 14.19 1.96
N SER A 115 -3.77 13.81 3.21
CA SER A 115 -3.59 14.75 4.33
C SER A 115 -2.45 15.76 4.11
N ARG A 116 -1.72 15.63 2.99
CA ARG A 116 -0.57 16.40 2.58
C ARG A 116 -0.67 16.89 1.13
N ASP A 117 -1.83 16.75 0.49
CA ASP A 117 -2.11 17.19 -0.89
C ASP A 117 -1.19 16.57 -1.96
N HIS A 118 -0.64 15.38 -1.71
CA HIS A 118 0.28 14.69 -2.63
C HIS A 118 -0.47 13.86 -3.66
N VAL A 119 -1.05 14.54 -4.65
CA VAL A 119 -1.91 13.93 -5.68
C VAL A 119 -1.18 12.85 -6.49
N ARG A 120 0.12 13.00 -6.80
CA ARG A 120 0.86 12.01 -7.59
C ARG A 120 1.09 10.71 -6.82
N ARG A 121 1.30 10.80 -5.51
CA ARG A 121 1.43 9.62 -4.64
C ARG A 121 0.09 8.92 -4.49
N ALA A 122 -0.96 9.70 -4.24
CA ALA A 122 -2.32 9.19 -4.11
C ALA A 122 -2.76 8.45 -5.38
N SER A 123 -2.57 9.06 -6.56
CA SER A 123 -2.96 8.45 -7.84
C SER A 123 -2.20 7.16 -8.15
N ALA A 124 -0.91 7.08 -7.81
CA ALA A 124 -0.11 5.87 -8.00
C ALA A 124 -0.61 4.72 -7.11
N ILE A 125 -0.88 4.98 -5.82
CA ILE A 125 -1.43 3.98 -4.89
C ILE A 125 -2.81 3.52 -5.38
N PHE A 126 -3.66 4.49 -5.74
CA PHE A 126 -5.00 4.25 -6.24
C PHE A 126 -4.99 3.37 -7.50
N PHE A 127 -4.12 3.67 -8.46
CA PHE A 127 -4.01 2.90 -9.69
C PHE A 127 -3.69 1.42 -9.43
N VAL A 128 -2.74 1.13 -8.54
CA VAL A 128 -2.38 -0.26 -8.19
C VAL A 128 -3.52 -0.97 -7.45
N ALA A 129 -4.22 -0.26 -6.56
CA ALA A 129 -5.40 -0.80 -5.87
C ALA A 129 -6.54 -1.13 -6.84
N VAL A 130 -6.84 -0.23 -7.79
CA VAL A 130 -7.84 -0.46 -8.84
C VAL A 130 -7.45 -1.66 -9.71
N MET A 131 -6.18 -1.73 -10.13
CA MET A 131 -5.71 -2.82 -10.97
C MET A 131 -5.92 -4.18 -10.30
N GLY A 132 -5.53 -4.33 -9.04
CA GLY A 132 -5.73 -5.60 -8.35
C GLY A 132 -7.18 -5.88 -7.97
N PHE A 133 -8.00 -4.84 -7.81
CA PHE A 133 -9.45 -5.01 -7.69
C PHE A 133 -10.03 -5.67 -8.95
N PHE A 134 -9.68 -5.17 -10.14
CA PHE A 134 -10.13 -5.76 -11.40
C PHE A 134 -9.65 -7.20 -11.58
N VAL A 135 -8.39 -7.50 -11.21
CA VAL A 135 -7.87 -8.88 -11.28
C VAL A 135 -8.65 -9.79 -10.35
N LYS A 136 -8.88 -9.40 -9.09
CA LYS A 136 -9.70 -10.21 -8.17
C LYS A 136 -11.12 -10.41 -8.68
N ALA A 137 -11.75 -9.35 -9.20
CA ALA A 137 -13.09 -9.45 -9.80
C ALA A 137 -13.10 -10.43 -10.99
N ALA A 138 -12.10 -10.37 -11.87
CA ALA A 138 -11.96 -11.31 -12.97
C ALA A 138 -11.80 -12.76 -12.48
N LEU A 139 -10.96 -12.99 -11.46
CA LEU A 139 -10.79 -14.31 -10.85
C LEU A 139 -12.10 -14.88 -10.30
N LEU A 140 -12.89 -14.05 -9.62
CA LEU A 140 -14.21 -14.44 -9.11
C LEU A 140 -15.18 -14.78 -10.25
N THR A 141 -15.12 -14.07 -11.38
CA THR A 141 -16.00 -14.37 -12.53
C THR A 141 -15.60 -15.64 -13.29
N VAL A 142 -14.30 -15.94 -13.37
CA VAL A 142 -13.78 -17.11 -14.10
C VAL A 142 -14.00 -18.40 -13.31
N SER A 143 -14.05 -18.31 -11.98
CA SER A 143 -14.25 -19.50 -11.15
C SER A 143 -15.29 -19.25 -10.05
N PRO A 144 -16.59 -19.41 -10.38
CA PRO A 144 -17.65 -19.42 -9.38
C PRO A 144 -17.62 -20.68 -8.49
N GLN A 145 -16.75 -21.65 -8.78
CA GLN A 145 -16.60 -22.91 -8.03
C GLN A 145 -15.42 -22.90 -7.05
N VAL A 146 -14.67 -21.80 -6.92
CA VAL A 146 -13.62 -21.70 -5.89
C VAL A 146 -14.32 -21.79 -4.53
N PRO A 147 -13.94 -22.75 -3.67
CA PRO A 147 -14.41 -22.75 -2.30
C PRO A 147 -14.04 -21.40 -1.67
N PHE A 148 -15.01 -20.66 -1.14
CA PHE A 148 -14.76 -19.34 -0.53
C PHE A 148 -13.69 -19.40 0.58
N ASN A 149 -13.55 -20.58 1.19
CA ASN A 149 -12.52 -20.97 2.16
C ASN A 149 -11.08 -20.83 1.64
N THR A 150 -10.84 -20.99 0.33
CA THR A 150 -9.51 -20.81 -0.29
C THR A 150 -9.24 -19.35 -0.63
N LEU A 151 -10.28 -18.58 -0.94
CA LEU A 151 -10.27 -17.12 -1.06
C LEU A 151 -10.38 -16.42 0.32
N ARG A 152 -9.65 -16.92 1.32
CA ARG A 152 -9.51 -16.37 2.68
C ARG A 152 -9.79 -14.84 2.79
N PRO A 153 -10.90 -14.39 3.39
CA PRO A 153 -12.32 -14.56 3.08
C PRO A 153 -12.99 -13.18 2.92
N ALA A 154 -14.28 -13.16 2.55
CA ALA A 154 -15.17 -11.99 2.65
C ALA A 154 -15.10 -11.23 3.99
N ILE A 155 -14.63 -11.81 5.10
CA ILE A 155 -14.36 -11.06 6.35
C ILE A 155 -13.34 -9.93 6.16
N PHE A 156 -12.35 -10.10 5.27
CA PHE A 156 -11.50 -8.97 4.91
C PHE A 156 -12.36 -7.92 4.20
N SER A 157 -13.18 -8.29 3.23
CA SER A 157 -14.08 -7.34 2.58
C SER A 157 -15.04 -6.63 3.56
N GLU A 158 -15.40 -7.24 4.70
CA GLU A 158 -16.13 -6.62 5.83
C GLU A 158 -15.31 -5.59 6.62
N LEU A 159 -14.12 -5.99 7.09
CA LEU A 159 -13.18 -5.11 7.80
C LEU A 159 -12.83 -3.89 6.95
N TRP A 160 -12.82 -4.08 5.65
CA TRP A 160 -12.57 -3.08 4.63
C TRP A 160 -13.77 -2.21 4.27
N GLY A 161 -14.99 -2.76 4.31
CA GLY A 161 -16.20 -1.96 4.32
C GLY A 161 -16.19 -1.01 5.52
N ILE A 162 -15.84 -1.51 6.71
CA ILE A 162 -15.79 -0.71 7.95
C ILE A 162 -14.64 0.32 7.90
N VAL A 163 -13.41 -0.08 7.58
CA VAL A 163 -12.26 0.84 7.48
C VAL A 163 -12.45 1.86 6.35
N GLY A 164 -13.03 1.42 5.23
CA GLY A 164 -13.42 2.29 4.12
C GLY A 164 -14.48 3.31 4.51
N LEU A 165 -15.54 2.87 5.21
CA LEU A 165 -16.57 3.77 5.76
C LEU A 165 -16.01 4.74 6.80
N ILE A 166 -15.09 4.29 7.66
CA ILE A 166 -14.40 5.17 8.62
C ILE A 166 -13.54 6.19 7.88
N MET A 167 -12.80 5.79 6.84
CA MET A 167 -12.02 6.72 6.02
C MET A 167 -12.90 7.71 5.28
N VAL A 168 -14.03 7.28 4.71
CA VAL A 168 -15.03 8.17 4.12
C VAL A 168 -15.55 9.15 5.17
N GLY A 169 -15.89 8.68 6.37
CA GLY A 169 -16.32 9.53 7.47
C GLY A 169 -15.27 10.58 7.83
N ILE A 170 -13.99 10.20 7.91
CA ILE A 170 -12.87 11.10 8.19
C ILE A 170 -12.69 12.12 7.06
N LEU A 171 -12.77 11.70 5.79
CA LEU A 171 -12.61 12.57 4.63
C LEU A 171 -13.78 13.55 4.48
N VAL A 172 -15.01 13.08 4.67
CA VAL A 172 -16.20 13.92 4.73
C VAL A 172 -16.09 14.92 5.87
N TRP A 173 -15.60 14.49 7.05
CA TRP A 173 -15.34 15.38 8.18
C TRP A 173 -14.28 16.44 7.88
N TYR A 174 -13.15 16.07 7.26
CA TYR A 174 -12.11 17.02 6.86
C TYR A 174 -12.60 18.02 5.81
N SER A 175 -13.36 17.55 4.82
CA SER A 175 -13.93 18.43 3.79
C SER A 175 -15.03 19.33 4.37
N TRP A 176 -15.85 18.84 5.30
CA TRP A 176 -16.84 19.64 6.03
C TRP A 176 -16.17 20.75 6.84
N THR A 177 -15.16 20.41 7.65
CA THR A 177 -14.44 21.40 8.48
C THR A 177 -13.65 22.41 7.63
N GLY A 178 -13.14 21.99 6.47
CA GLY A 178 -12.51 22.88 5.50
C GLY A 178 -13.50 23.87 4.86
N VAL A 179 -14.72 23.42 4.55
CA VAL A 179 -15.79 24.30 4.05
C VAL A 179 -16.28 25.26 5.14
N SER A 180 -16.50 24.79 6.37
CA SER A 180 -16.95 25.64 7.47
C SER A 180 -15.99 26.78 7.79
N ARG A 181 -14.67 26.57 7.65
CA ARG A 181 -13.67 27.64 7.86
C ARG A 181 -13.62 28.69 6.75
N LYS A 182 -14.12 28.39 5.55
CA LYS A 182 -14.12 29.33 4.42
C LYS A 182 -15.28 30.31 4.46
N VAL A 183 -16.36 29.95 5.16
CA VAL A 183 -17.51 30.85 5.39
C VAL A 183 -17.07 32.10 6.19
N ASP A 184 -15.93 32.04 6.87
CA ASP A 184 -15.38 33.14 7.67
C ASP A 184 -14.49 34.14 6.90
N GLY A 185 -14.41 34.06 5.55
CA GLY A 185 -14.15 35.28 4.75
C GLY A 185 -12.84 35.39 3.97
N GLU A 186 -12.46 34.39 3.16
CA GLU A 186 -11.48 34.62 2.09
C GLU A 186 -11.84 33.80 0.83
N GLU A 187 -12.39 34.48 -0.19
CA GLU A 187 -12.63 33.93 -1.53
C GLU A 187 -11.27 33.71 -2.24
N SER A 188 -10.67 32.53 -2.05
CA SER A 188 -9.63 32.06 -2.96
C SER A 188 -10.14 30.91 -3.83
N ASN A 189 -9.60 30.89 -5.05
CA ASN A 189 -10.00 30.12 -6.22
C ASN A 189 -9.83 28.60 -6.02
N ASP A 190 -10.73 27.97 -5.26
CA ASP A 190 -10.51 26.64 -4.65
C ASP A 190 -11.49 25.55 -5.10
N GLN A 191 -11.95 25.65 -6.35
CA GLN A 191 -12.81 24.66 -7.00
C GLN A 191 -12.12 23.28 -7.15
N SER A 192 -10.78 23.23 -7.04
CA SER A 192 -9.99 21.98 -7.19
C SER A 192 -10.07 21.04 -5.97
N VAL A 193 -10.37 21.56 -4.77
CA VAL A 193 -10.38 20.77 -3.53
C VAL A 193 -11.66 19.94 -3.40
N CYS A 194 -12.78 20.51 -3.86
CA CYS A 194 -14.09 19.83 -3.80
C CYS A 194 -14.15 18.62 -4.74
N SER A 195 -13.62 18.74 -5.97
CA SER A 195 -13.59 17.63 -6.93
C SER A 195 -12.73 16.45 -6.45
N LYS A 196 -11.60 16.71 -5.78
CA LYS A 196 -10.70 15.64 -5.29
C LYS A 196 -11.33 14.78 -4.19
N THR A 197 -12.12 15.39 -3.31
CA THR A 197 -12.79 14.66 -2.21
C THR A 197 -13.88 13.71 -2.72
N VAL A 198 -14.65 14.13 -3.74
CA VAL A 198 -15.80 13.37 -4.25
C VAL A 198 -15.36 12.04 -4.87
N HIS A 199 -14.25 12.01 -5.60
CA HIS A 199 -13.76 10.78 -6.23
C HIS A 199 -13.36 9.71 -5.20
N LEU A 200 -12.82 10.11 -4.05
CA LEU A 200 -12.52 9.16 -2.98
C LEU A 200 -13.79 8.62 -2.34
N VAL A 201 -14.74 9.49 -2.00
CA VAL A 201 -16.00 9.06 -1.39
C VAL A 201 -16.69 8.03 -2.27
N VAL A 202 -16.77 8.28 -3.58
CA VAL A 202 -17.34 7.32 -4.55
C VAL A 202 -16.55 6.01 -4.59
N PHE A 203 -15.22 6.06 -4.60
CA PHE A 203 -14.39 4.85 -4.64
C PHE A 203 -14.57 4.00 -3.38
N TYR A 204 -14.54 4.61 -2.20
CA TYR A 204 -14.71 3.90 -0.94
C TYR A 204 -16.14 3.38 -0.75
N LEU A 205 -17.16 4.10 -1.24
CA LEU A 205 -18.53 3.60 -1.25
C LEU A 205 -18.68 2.38 -2.17
N ALA A 206 -18.09 2.42 -3.37
CA ALA A 206 -18.07 1.27 -4.27
C ALA A 206 -17.34 0.07 -3.63
N TYR A 207 -16.21 0.33 -2.97
CA TYR A 207 -15.42 -0.69 -2.29
C TYR A 207 -16.14 -1.29 -1.08
N ALA A 208 -16.84 -0.46 -0.28
CA ALA A 208 -17.65 -0.90 0.84
C ALA A 208 -18.86 -1.71 0.39
N TRP A 209 -19.51 -1.32 -0.72
CA TRP A 209 -20.60 -2.07 -1.32
C TRP A 209 -20.19 -3.50 -1.72
N LEU A 210 -19.05 -3.64 -2.40
CA LEU A 210 -18.47 -4.94 -2.74
C LEU A 210 -18.12 -5.75 -1.48
N GLY A 211 -17.62 -5.05 -0.46
CA GLY A 211 -17.40 -5.58 0.87
C GLY A 211 -18.63 -6.26 1.44
N THR A 212 -19.74 -5.53 1.46
CA THR A 212 -21.04 -6.00 1.99
C THR A 212 -21.73 -7.04 1.11
N TRP A 213 -21.52 -6.99 -0.21
CA TRP A 213 -22.09 -7.99 -1.13
C TRP A 213 -21.48 -9.38 -0.90
N GLY A 214 -20.18 -9.44 -0.63
CA GLY A 214 -19.49 -10.69 -0.27
C GLY A 214 -20.00 -11.31 1.04
N ILE A 215 -20.59 -10.53 1.95
CA ILE A 215 -21.18 -11.00 3.22
C ILE A 215 -22.50 -11.72 2.97
N TRP A 216 -23.36 -11.09 2.16
CA TRP A 216 -24.73 -11.54 2.01
C TRP A 216 -24.81 -12.89 1.29
N GLU A 217 -23.88 -13.13 0.36
CA GLU A 217 -23.92 -14.29 -0.51
C GLU A 217 -23.40 -15.59 0.16
N TYR A 218 -22.67 -15.52 1.28
CA TYR A 218 -21.97 -16.70 1.85
C TYR A 218 -22.30 -17.00 3.34
N PRO A 219 -22.47 -18.29 3.70
CA PRO A 219 -22.82 -18.72 5.06
C PRO A 219 -21.66 -18.60 6.07
N GLU A 220 -21.98 -18.30 7.34
CA GLU A 220 -21.00 -18.02 8.42
C GLU A 220 -20.07 -19.19 8.78
N GLU A 221 -20.42 -20.42 8.42
CA GLU A 221 -19.68 -21.63 8.82
C GLU A 221 -18.38 -21.85 8.02
N GLU A 222 -18.20 -21.10 6.93
CA GLU A 222 -17.07 -21.20 6.00
C GLU A 222 -15.86 -20.31 6.40
N TYR A 223 -15.98 -19.52 7.47
CA TYR A 223 -14.94 -18.55 7.83
C TYR A 223 -13.76 -19.14 8.63
N PRO A 224 -12.50 -19.04 8.14
CA PRO A 224 -11.33 -19.47 8.89
C PRO A 224 -10.99 -18.53 10.06
N ALA A 225 -10.34 -19.06 11.10
CA ALA A 225 -9.94 -18.30 12.28
C ALA A 225 -8.99 -17.13 11.93
N PHE A 226 -9.25 -15.95 12.51
CA PHE A 226 -8.53 -14.69 12.25
C PHE A 226 -7.00 -14.76 12.37
N SER A 227 -6.48 -15.61 13.26
CA SER A 227 -5.03 -15.82 13.41
C SER A 227 -4.39 -16.49 12.19
N SER A 228 -5.10 -17.36 11.48
CA SER A 228 -4.63 -18.00 10.24
C SER A 228 -4.63 -17.07 9.02
N LEU A 229 -5.24 -15.88 9.18
CA LEU A 229 -5.35 -14.84 8.17
C LEU A 229 -4.24 -13.79 8.26
N LEU A 230 -3.77 -13.47 9.47
CA LEU A 230 -2.71 -12.50 9.71
C LEU A 230 -1.29 -13.07 9.52
N PHE A 231 -1.14 -14.38 9.66
CA PHE A 231 0.14 -15.05 9.53
C PHE A 231 0.11 -15.96 8.31
N MET A 232 1.01 -15.73 7.33
CA MET A 232 1.23 -16.65 6.21
C MET A 232 1.45 -18.05 6.80
N ALA A 233 0.47 -18.94 6.61
CA ALA A 233 0.38 -20.21 7.31
C ALA A 233 1.54 -21.17 7.02
N GLU A 234 2.41 -20.84 6.06
CA GLU A 234 3.59 -21.62 5.69
C GLU A 234 4.86 -20.77 5.60
N ALA A 235 5.04 -19.75 6.45
CA ALA A 235 6.34 -19.13 6.64
C ALA A 235 7.30 -20.11 7.33
N ARG A 236 7.71 -21.17 6.62
CA ARG A 236 8.85 -22.00 6.97
C ARG A 236 10.05 -21.08 7.08
N SER A 237 10.92 -21.36 8.03
CA SER A 237 12.06 -20.51 8.42
C SER A 237 12.81 -19.87 7.23
N ILE A 238 13.41 -18.70 7.46
CA ILE A 238 14.31 -18.04 6.50
C ILE A 238 15.48 -18.99 6.23
N THR A 239 15.35 -19.79 5.18
CA THR A 239 16.20 -20.95 4.91
C THR A 239 17.14 -20.69 3.74
N SER A 240 16.83 -19.70 2.90
CA SER A 240 17.69 -19.31 1.79
C SER A 240 18.47 -18.03 2.09
N CYS A 241 19.71 -17.99 1.57
CA CYS A 241 20.55 -16.79 1.60
C CYS A 241 19.86 -15.58 0.93
N SER A 242 19.09 -15.81 -0.15
CA SER A 242 18.35 -14.75 -0.85
C SER A 242 17.27 -14.11 0.01
N GLN A 243 16.54 -14.88 0.82
CA GLN A 243 15.51 -14.36 1.74
C GLN A 243 16.14 -13.56 2.89
N ALA A 244 17.27 -14.04 3.43
CA ALA A 244 18.01 -13.31 4.46
C ALA A 244 18.58 -11.99 3.92
N LEU A 245 19.13 -12.01 2.69
CA LEU A 245 19.62 -10.82 2.00
C LEU A 245 18.49 -9.81 1.77
N ALA A 246 17.33 -10.27 1.28
CA ALA A 246 16.17 -9.42 1.08
C ALA A 246 15.74 -8.76 2.39
N LEU A 247 15.59 -9.54 3.46
CA LEU A 247 15.23 -9.02 4.79
C LEU A 247 16.23 -7.97 5.27
N GLY A 248 17.54 -8.26 5.13
CA GLY A 248 18.60 -7.31 5.46
C GLY A 248 18.50 -6.01 4.68
N ALA A 249 18.22 -6.07 3.37
CA ALA A 249 18.00 -4.89 2.54
C ALA A 249 16.78 -4.07 3.00
N GLY A 250 15.68 -4.73 3.35
CA GLY A 250 14.50 -4.07 3.91
C GLY A 250 14.80 -3.38 5.25
N ALA A 251 15.54 -4.04 6.14
CA ALA A 251 15.95 -3.48 7.43
C ALA A 251 16.87 -2.27 7.26
N MET A 252 17.82 -2.32 6.33
CA MET A 252 18.67 -1.17 5.99
C MET A 252 17.85 -0.02 5.38
N ALA A 253 16.87 -0.31 4.54
CA ALA A 253 15.99 0.71 3.96
C ALA A 253 15.17 1.44 5.04
N LEU A 254 14.65 0.72 6.03
CA LEU A 254 13.94 1.32 7.16
C LEU A 254 14.89 2.09 8.09
N GLY A 255 16.01 1.47 8.47
CA GLY A 255 17.03 2.09 9.33
C GLY A 255 17.56 3.41 8.76
N SER A 256 17.87 3.44 7.45
CA SER A 256 18.28 4.67 6.77
C SER A 256 17.21 5.76 6.79
N THR A 257 15.92 5.42 6.66
CA THR A 257 14.83 6.42 6.79
C THR A 257 14.66 6.94 8.21
N MET A 258 14.75 6.06 9.20
CA MET A 258 14.67 6.47 10.60
C MET A 258 15.84 7.38 10.96
N TYR A 259 17.06 7.02 10.56
CA TYR A 259 18.25 7.86 10.73
C TYR A 259 18.07 9.24 10.08
N ALA A 260 17.62 9.30 8.82
CA ALA A 260 17.39 10.57 8.13
C ALA A 260 16.30 11.42 8.82
N ALA A 261 15.24 10.79 9.33
CA ALA A 261 14.18 11.49 10.07
C ALA A 261 14.68 12.07 11.41
N VAL A 262 15.53 11.33 12.13
CA VAL A 262 16.15 11.80 13.38
C VAL A 262 17.17 12.91 13.10
N HIS A 263 18.04 12.71 12.11
CA HIS A 263 19.07 13.67 11.71
C HIS A 263 18.45 15.02 11.30
N THR A 264 17.41 15.00 10.46
CA THR A 264 16.72 16.23 10.04
C THR A 264 16.07 16.98 11.20
N ARG A 265 15.54 16.27 12.21
CA ARG A 265 15.03 16.89 13.44
C ARG A 265 16.16 17.49 14.28
N HIS A 266 17.27 16.79 14.41
CA HIS A 266 18.42 17.26 15.19
C HIS A 266 19.05 18.52 14.59
N CYS A 267 19.25 18.57 13.27
CA CYS A 267 19.78 19.77 12.61
C CYS A 267 18.87 20.99 12.78
N ARG A 268 17.55 20.82 12.68
CA ARG A 268 16.59 21.90 12.91
C ARG A 268 16.68 22.41 14.36
N TRP A 269 16.73 21.49 15.32
CA TRP A 269 16.84 21.87 16.73
C TRP A 269 18.10 22.72 16.97
N ASN A 270 19.25 22.32 16.43
CA ASN A 270 20.48 23.09 16.60
C ASN A 270 20.40 24.47 15.92
N SER A 271 19.80 24.58 14.73
CA SER A 271 19.63 25.89 14.07
C SER A 271 18.70 26.83 14.84
N ASP A 272 17.64 26.28 15.46
CA ASP A 272 16.70 27.07 16.26
C ASP A 272 17.38 27.57 17.56
N VAL A 273 18.26 26.75 18.16
CA VAL A 273 19.04 27.13 19.35
C VAL A 273 20.11 28.15 19.02
N GLU A 274 20.86 27.98 17.93
CA GLU A 274 21.87 28.95 17.48
C GLU A 274 21.25 30.31 17.13
N GLY A 275 20.08 30.31 16.48
CA GLY A 275 19.34 31.53 16.16
C GLY A 275 18.79 32.28 17.39
N GLN A 276 18.72 31.64 18.56
CA GLN A 276 18.28 32.25 19.81
C GLN A 276 19.43 32.73 20.69
N MET A 277 20.69 32.51 20.30
CA MET A 277 21.80 32.94 21.13
C MET A 277 22.00 34.47 21.05
N PRO A 278 22.14 35.16 22.19
CA PRO A 278 22.15 36.63 22.26
C PRO A 278 23.32 37.31 21.53
N TRP A 279 24.34 36.55 21.15
CA TRP A 279 25.50 37.05 20.39
C TRP A 279 25.32 36.95 18.87
N ALA A 280 24.27 36.30 18.36
CA ALA A 280 23.98 36.26 16.92
C ALA A 280 23.57 37.64 16.36
N ASP A 281 23.12 38.57 17.20
CA ASP A 281 22.74 39.94 16.82
C ASP A 281 23.90 40.95 16.89
N GLU A 282 25.06 40.58 17.44
CA GLU A 282 26.20 41.48 17.55
C GLU A 282 27.06 41.48 16.27
N GLY A 283 26.60 42.22 15.26
CA GLY A 283 27.52 43.01 14.41
C GLY A 283 28.11 42.37 13.15
N GLY A 284 27.65 41.21 12.69
CA GLY A 284 28.04 40.68 11.39
C GLY A 284 27.52 41.56 10.24
N PRO A 285 28.38 42.19 9.40
CA PRO A 285 27.96 43.07 8.32
C PRO A 285 27.03 42.32 7.36
N LYS A 286 25.77 42.78 7.27
CA LYS A 286 24.78 42.25 6.32
C LYS A 286 25.19 42.63 4.90
N GLU A 287 25.99 41.77 4.28
CA GLU A 287 26.32 41.87 2.87
C GLU A 287 25.04 41.62 2.06
N LYS A 288 24.42 42.69 1.58
CA LYS A 288 23.25 42.67 0.70
C LYS A 288 23.66 42.08 -0.66
N THR A 289 23.63 40.77 -0.81
CA THR A 289 23.61 40.15 -2.14
C THR A 289 22.23 40.36 -2.76
N ARG A 290 22.12 41.39 -3.62
CA ARG A 290 21.04 41.50 -4.61
C ARG A 290 21.28 40.44 -5.69
N PHE A 291 20.35 39.52 -5.84
CA PHE A 291 20.15 38.76 -7.08
C PHE A 291 18.72 38.98 -7.55
#